data_AF-A0A6G9Y9I9-F1
#
_entry.id   AF-A0A6G9Y9I9-F1
#
_cell.length_a   1.000
_cell.length_b   1.000
_cell.length_c   1.000
_cell.angle_alpha   90.00
_cell.angle_beta   90.00
_cell.angle_gamma   90.00
#
_symmetry.space_group_name_H-M   'P 1'
#
loop_
_entity.id
_entity.type
_entity.pdbx_description
1 polymer ?
#
loop_
_entity_poly.entity_id
_entity_poly.type
_entity_poly.pdbx_seq_one_letter_code
_entity_poly.pdbx_strand_id
1 'polypeptide(L)'
;MAIELTEPTEKIAANLANRRATATAAITGITFALEVFEDGHFRDLTVDEFDHVVLTVPVLNLRGLGDPVEHRAPNGKWFTVRDLAAAIAETERSTREQSQWYGGVDVHHIYFEGIHEGDAGVWEIHWGS
;
A
#
# COMPACT_ATOMS: atom_id res chain seq x y z
N MET A 1 0.50 0.19 7.54
CA MET A 1 1.72 -0.17 6.76
C MET A 1 2.96 0.28 7.52
N ALA A 2 4.07 -0.44 7.43
CA ALA A 2 5.37 0.00 7.93
C ALA A 2 6.37 0.09 6.77
N ILE A 3 7.15 1.18 6.76
CA ILE A 3 8.16 1.49 5.74
C ILE A 3 9.52 1.57 6.44
N GLU A 4 10.46 0.78 5.98
CA GLU A 4 11.84 0.76 6.45
C GLU A 4 12.73 1.50 5.46
N LEU A 5 13.58 2.39 5.98
CA LEU A 5 14.44 3.26 5.18
C LEU A 5 15.92 3.04 5.49
N THR A 6 16.78 3.39 4.53
CA THR A 6 18.24 3.43 4.74
C THR A 6 18.66 4.46 5.78
N GLU A 7 17.86 5.49 6.03
CA GLU A 7 18.13 6.62 6.91
C GLU A 7 16.90 6.98 7.75
N PRO A 8 17.06 7.50 8.99
CA PRO A 8 15.92 7.90 9.81
C PRO A 8 15.19 9.12 9.22
N THR A 9 13.88 9.20 9.47
CA THR A 9 13.06 10.35 9.06
C THR A 9 13.33 11.59 9.94
N GLU A 10 13.05 12.77 9.42
CA GLU A 10 13.19 14.05 10.10
C GLU A 10 11.82 14.67 10.44
N LYS A 11 11.75 15.47 11.50
CA LYS A 11 10.56 16.30 11.75
C LYS A 11 10.49 17.42 10.71
N ILE A 12 9.31 17.65 10.15
CA ILE A 12 9.08 18.76 9.23
C ILE A 12 9.05 20.10 9.98
N ALA A 13 8.47 20.12 11.19
CA ALA A 13 8.47 21.27 12.09
C ALA A 13 8.39 20.81 13.55
N ALA A 14 8.78 21.67 14.49
CA ALA A 14 8.85 21.32 15.92
C ALA A 14 7.52 20.81 16.51
N ASN A 15 6.40 21.37 16.06
CA ASN A 15 5.05 21.11 16.58
C ASN A 15 4.18 20.25 15.64
N LEU A 16 4.76 19.63 14.61
CA LEU A 16 4.05 18.70 13.74
C LEU A 16 4.47 17.26 14.05
N ALA A 17 3.49 16.35 14.05
CA ALA A 17 3.74 14.92 14.14
C ALA A 17 4.34 14.37 12.83
N ASN A 18 4.02 15.02 11.70
CA ASN A 18 4.47 14.63 10.37
C ASN A 18 6.01 14.62 10.30
N ARG A 19 6.50 13.58 9.62
CA ARG A 19 7.92 13.38 9.35
C ARG A 19 8.15 13.31 7.84
N ARG A 20 9.38 13.57 7.42
CA ARG A 20 9.83 13.40 6.04
C ARG A 20 11.01 12.46 5.97
N ALA A 21 11.10 11.70 4.89
CA ALA A 21 12.35 11.06 4.50
C ALA A 21 13.34 12.13 3.98
N THR A 22 14.64 11.90 4.11
CA THR A 22 15.65 12.73 3.42
C THR A 22 15.60 12.46 1.92
N ALA A 23 16.19 13.36 1.11
CA ALA A 23 16.23 13.19 -0.34
C ALA A 23 17.08 11.98 -0.80
N THR A 24 17.92 11.43 0.08
CA THR A 24 18.79 10.27 -0.18
C THR A 24 18.28 8.98 0.45
N ALA A 25 17.26 9.05 1.30
CA ALA A 25 16.67 7.87 1.91
C ALA A 25 16.00 6.99 0.85
N ALA A 26 16.37 5.72 0.82
CA ALA A 26 15.78 4.70 -0.05
C ALA A 26 14.96 3.71 0.78
N ILE A 27 13.97 3.07 0.14
CA ILE A 27 13.13 2.07 0.79
C ILE A 27 13.88 0.74 0.83
N THR A 28 13.96 0.15 2.02
CA THR A 28 14.59 -1.18 2.23
C THR A 28 13.56 -2.27 2.52
N GLY A 29 12.37 -1.88 2.99
CA GLY A 29 11.28 -2.80 3.27
C GLY A 29 9.95 -2.07 3.33
N ILE A 30 8.89 -2.74 2.87
CA ILE A 30 7.50 -2.34 3.09
C ILE A 30 6.76 -3.57 3.60
N THR A 31 6.08 -3.43 4.72
CA THR A 31 5.25 -4.48 5.32
C THR A 31 3.83 -4.00 5.59
N PHE A 32 2.88 -4.92 5.43
CA PHE A 32 1.47 -4.71 5.67
C PHE A 32 1.02 -5.68 6.74
N ALA A 33 0.40 -5.14 7.80
CA ALA A 33 -0.45 -5.92 8.68
C ALA A 33 -1.88 -5.74 8.18
N LEU A 34 -2.57 -6.84 7.90
CA LEU A 34 -3.98 -6.85 7.63
C LEU A 34 -4.67 -7.34 8.90
N GLU A 35 -5.61 -6.54 9.39
CA GLU A 35 -6.35 -6.81 10.60
C GLU A 35 -7.83 -6.57 10.33
N VAL A 36 -8.67 -7.34 11.01
CA VAL A 36 -10.11 -7.12 11.06
C VAL A 36 -10.42 -6.34 12.33
N PHE A 37 -11.18 -5.26 12.20
CA PHE A 37 -11.74 -4.55 13.35
C PHE A 37 -13.16 -5.07 13.63
N GLU A 38 -13.31 -5.79 14.75
CA GLU A 38 -14.56 -6.43 15.17
C GLU A 38 -14.70 -6.30 16.68
N ASP A 39 -15.92 -6.04 17.17
CA ASP A 39 -16.21 -5.91 18.61
C ASP A 39 -15.24 -4.98 19.38
N GLY A 40 -14.86 -3.86 18.75
CA GLY A 40 -14.02 -2.83 19.37
C GLY A 40 -12.53 -3.17 19.51
N HIS A 41 -12.05 -4.25 18.89
CA HIS A 41 -10.63 -4.62 18.89
C HIS A 41 -10.17 -5.05 17.50
N PHE A 42 -8.85 -4.99 17.28
CA PHE A 42 -8.21 -5.54 16.09
C PHE A 42 -7.81 -7.00 16.32
N ARG A 43 -7.99 -7.83 15.30
CA ARG A 43 -7.51 -9.22 15.27
C ARG A 43 -6.92 -9.54 13.90
N ASP A 44 -6.04 -10.52 13.86
CA ASP A 44 -5.55 -11.06 12.59
C ASP A 44 -6.69 -11.67 11.77
N LEU A 45 -6.51 -11.69 10.44
CA LEU A 45 -7.38 -12.45 9.54
C LEU A 45 -7.15 -13.94 9.75
N THR A 46 -8.24 -14.70 9.75
CA THR A 46 -8.23 -16.15 9.65
C THR A 46 -7.78 -16.60 8.25
N VAL A 47 -7.42 -17.88 8.11
CA VAL A 47 -7.05 -18.47 6.81
C VAL A 47 -8.20 -18.32 5.80
N ASP A 48 -9.43 -18.59 6.22
CA ASP A 48 -10.61 -18.49 5.35
C ASP A 48 -10.88 -17.05 4.90
N GLU A 49 -10.64 -16.06 5.77
CA GLU A 49 -10.75 -14.63 5.42
C GLU A 49 -9.66 -14.23 4.42
N PHE A 50 -8.44 -14.72 4.58
CA PHE A 50 -7.36 -14.48 3.61
C PHE A 50 -7.67 -15.06 2.23
N ASP A 51 -8.33 -16.22 2.19
CA ASP A 51 -8.62 -16.94 0.95
C ASP A 51 -9.99 -16.54 0.35
N HIS A 52 -10.70 -15.60 0.99
CA HIS A 52 -11.95 -15.05 0.47
C HIS A 52 -11.72 -14.30 -0.85
N VAL A 53 -12.56 -14.59 -1.84
CA VAL A 53 -12.49 -13.95 -3.16
C VAL A 53 -13.08 -12.55 -3.07
N VAL A 54 -12.26 -11.53 -3.36
CA VAL A 54 -12.67 -10.11 -3.29
C VAL A 54 -12.78 -9.44 -4.65
N LEU A 55 -12.14 -10.00 -5.68
CA LEU A 55 -12.20 -9.43 -7.02
C LEU A 55 -12.16 -10.52 -8.10
N THR A 56 -13.23 -10.62 -8.90
CA THR A 56 -13.38 -11.64 -9.95
C THR A 56 -12.90 -11.15 -11.31
N VAL A 57 -11.63 -10.77 -11.40
CA VAL A 57 -10.96 -10.38 -12.65
C VAL A 57 -9.65 -11.14 -12.82
N PRO A 58 -9.24 -11.47 -14.06
CA PRO A 58 -7.99 -12.19 -14.31
C PRO A 58 -6.74 -11.29 -14.23
N VAL A 59 -6.93 -9.98 -14.45
CA VAL A 59 -5.88 -8.96 -14.49
C VAL A 59 -6.38 -7.73 -13.75
N LEU A 60 -5.53 -7.16 -12.90
CA LEU A 60 -5.78 -5.96 -12.12
C LEU A 60 -4.64 -4.97 -12.37
N ASN A 61 -4.94 -3.76 -12.81
CA ASN A 61 -3.97 -2.68 -12.92
C ASN A 61 -4.10 -1.78 -11.69
N LEU A 62 -3.07 -1.75 -10.83
CA LEU A 62 -3.04 -0.93 -9.62
C LEU A 62 -2.11 0.26 -9.79
N ARG A 63 -2.55 1.43 -9.35
CA ARG A 63 -1.74 2.65 -9.32
C ARG A 63 -1.55 3.13 -7.88
N GLY A 64 -0.28 3.24 -7.47
CA GLY A 64 0.13 3.97 -6.26
C GLY A 64 0.61 5.38 -6.61
N LEU A 65 1.71 5.82 -6.02
CA LEU A 65 2.34 7.11 -6.32
C LEU A 65 3.22 7.02 -7.59
N GLY A 66 2.63 6.74 -8.75
CA GLY A 66 3.38 6.60 -10.00
C GLY A 66 2.60 5.94 -11.14
N ASP A 67 3.33 5.25 -12.01
CA ASP A 67 2.74 4.49 -13.11
C ASP A 67 1.96 3.25 -12.62
N PRO A 68 0.89 2.83 -13.32
CA PRO A 68 0.18 1.60 -12.99
C PRO A 68 1.06 0.35 -13.11
N VAL A 69 0.83 -0.61 -12.24
CA VAL A 69 1.46 -1.93 -12.23
C VAL A 69 0.39 -2.99 -12.53
N GLU A 70 0.64 -3.81 -13.55
CA GLU A 70 -0.23 -4.93 -13.90
C GLU A 70 0.03 -6.12 -12.96
N HIS A 71 -1.03 -6.64 -12.37
CA HIS A 71 -1.04 -7.85 -11.56
C HIS A 71 -1.96 -8.89 -12.19
N ARG A 72 -1.51 -10.15 -12.20
CA ARG A 72 -2.29 -11.28 -12.72
C ARG A 72 -2.76 -12.15 -11.56
N ALA A 73 -4.04 -12.52 -11.59
CA ALA A 73 -4.59 -13.47 -10.64
C ALA A 73 -3.77 -14.77 -10.68
N PRO A 74 -3.30 -15.33 -9.55
CA PRO A 74 -2.46 -16.53 -9.57
C PRO A 74 -3.11 -17.75 -10.24
N ASN A 75 -4.45 -17.84 -10.17
CA ASN A 75 -5.24 -18.88 -10.84
C ASN A 75 -5.77 -18.46 -12.23
N GLY A 76 -5.42 -17.25 -12.68
CA GLY A 76 -5.86 -16.66 -13.95
C GLY A 76 -7.31 -16.20 -13.99
N LYS A 77 -8.01 -16.08 -12.84
CA LYS A 77 -9.45 -15.82 -12.79
C LYS A 77 -9.89 -14.80 -11.74
N TRP A 78 -9.34 -14.84 -10.53
CA TRP A 78 -9.76 -13.98 -9.43
C TRP A 78 -8.66 -13.77 -8.39
N PHE A 79 -8.81 -12.70 -7.62
CA PHE A 79 -7.95 -12.35 -6.49
C PHE A 79 -8.67 -12.65 -5.18
N THR A 80 -7.97 -13.34 -4.29
CA THR A 80 -8.32 -13.44 -2.87
C THR A 80 -7.86 -12.19 -2.09
N VAL A 81 -8.25 -12.04 -0.82
CA VAL A 81 -7.71 -10.97 0.05
C VAL A 81 -6.19 -11.02 0.07
N ARG A 82 -5.60 -12.22 0.17
CA ARG A 82 -4.16 -12.44 0.14
C ARG A 82 -3.53 -11.94 -1.16
N ASP A 83 -4.13 -12.30 -2.30
CA ASP A 83 -3.59 -11.91 -3.61
C ASP A 83 -3.66 -10.40 -3.83
N LEU A 84 -4.78 -9.79 -3.42
CA LEU A 84 -4.97 -8.34 -3.52
C LEU A 84 -3.97 -7.59 -2.62
N ALA A 85 -3.76 -8.04 -1.39
CA ALA A 85 -2.78 -7.44 -0.49
C ALA A 85 -1.35 -7.56 -1.03
N ALA A 86 -0.99 -8.71 -1.63
CA ALA A 86 0.29 -8.89 -2.28
C ALA A 86 0.47 -7.95 -3.49
N ALA A 87 -0.57 -7.78 -4.30
CA ALA A 87 -0.57 -6.86 -5.44
C ALA A 87 -0.39 -5.40 -4.99
N ILE A 88 -1.12 -4.96 -3.96
CA ILE A 88 -0.95 -3.63 -3.34
C ILE A 88 0.49 -3.46 -2.84
N ALA A 89 1.02 -4.45 -2.12
CA ALA A 89 2.37 -4.39 -1.58
C ALA A 89 3.46 -4.26 -2.64
N GLU A 90 3.31 -4.99 -3.76
CA GLU A 90 4.21 -4.87 -4.90
C GLU A 90 4.08 -3.53 -5.60
N THR A 91 2.86 -3.04 -5.85
CA THR A 91 2.67 -1.70 -6.44
C THR A 91 3.30 -0.61 -5.57
N GLU A 92 3.10 -0.64 -4.26
CA GLU A 92 3.71 0.33 -3.34
C GLU A 92 5.23 0.25 -3.37
N ARG A 93 5.81 -0.96 -3.40
CA ARG A 93 7.26 -1.15 -3.53
C ARG A 93 7.80 -0.58 -4.83
N SER A 94 7.09 -0.76 -5.95
CA SER A 94 7.54 -0.28 -7.26
C SER A 94 7.35 1.23 -7.47
N THR A 95 6.34 1.82 -6.83
CA THR A 95 5.90 3.20 -7.15
C THR A 95 6.22 4.21 -6.06
N ARG A 96 6.27 3.83 -4.78
CA ARG A 96 6.42 4.79 -3.68
C ARG A 96 7.75 5.54 -3.69
N GLU A 97 8.81 4.94 -4.24
CA GLU A 97 10.10 5.60 -4.43
C GLU A 97 10.03 6.80 -5.41
N GLN A 98 8.99 6.86 -6.25
CA GLN A 98 8.78 7.95 -7.21
C GLN A 98 8.18 9.19 -6.56
N SER A 99 7.75 9.10 -5.29
CA SER A 99 7.24 10.23 -4.52
C SER A 99 8.32 11.31 -4.30
N GLN A 100 7.86 12.55 -4.15
CA GLN A 100 8.66 13.71 -3.77
C GLN A 100 8.07 14.42 -2.55
N TRP A 101 7.44 13.66 -1.65
CA TRP A 101 6.85 14.17 -0.42
C TRP A 101 7.91 14.86 0.46
N TYR A 102 7.81 16.19 0.55
CA TYR A 102 8.84 17.05 1.16
C TYR A 102 10.28 16.80 0.64
N GLY A 103 10.41 16.39 -0.64
CA GLY A 103 11.68 16.13 -1.30
C GLY A 103 12.27 14.74 -1.06
N GLY A 104 11.53 13.83 -0.43
CA GLY A 104 11.91 12.42 -0.26
C GLY A 104 10.73 11.48 -0.52
N VAL A 105 10.92 10.20 -0.23
CA VAL A 105 9.84 9.20 -0.35
C VAL A 105 8.71 9.46 0.65
N ASP A 106 7.49 9.11 0.26
CA ASP A 106 6.32 9.27 1.12
C ASP A 106 6.31 8.24 2.26
N VAL A 107 6.44 8.74 3.48
CA VAL A 107 6.41 7.98 4.74
C VAL A 107 5.23 8.37 5.63
N HIS A 108 4.36 9.25 5.12
CA HIS A 108 3.30 9.89 5.88
C HIS A 108 1.96 9.17 5.67
N HIS A 109 1.61 8.83 4.44
CA HIS A 109 0.36 8.14 4.14
C HIS A 109 0.53 6.63 4.34
N ILE A 110 0.05 6.12 5.48
CA ILE A 110 0.26 4.73 5.95
C ILE A 110 -1.01 3.98 6.36
N TYR A 111 -2.16 4.66 6.40
CA TYR A 111 -3.47 4.05 6.68
C TYR A 111 -4.16 3.67 5.37
N PHE A 112 -4.46 2.39 5.18
CA PHE A 112 -5.10 1.94 3.94
C PHE A 112 -6.57 2.38 3.94
N GLU A 113 -6.98 3.15 2.93
CA GLU A 113 -8.35 3.65 2.79
C GLU A 113 -9.16 2.87 1.75
N GLY A 114 -8.48 2.08 0.92
CA GLY A 114 -9.10 1.24 -0.09
C GLY A 114 -8.43 1.35 -1.45
N ILE A 115 -9.04 0.70 -2.42
CA ILE A 115 -8.77 0.92 -3.84
C ILE A 115 -10.04 1.43 -4.51
N HIS A 116 -9.87 2.35 -5.46
CA HIS A 116 -10.97 2.96 -6.17
C HIS A 116 -10.76 2.81 -7.67
N GLU A 117 -11.81 2.43 -8.38
CA GLU A 117 -11.75 2.37 -9.85
C GLU A 117 -11.60 3.79 -10.40
N GLY A 118 -10.48 4.05 -11.06
CA GLY A 118 -10.21 5.26 -11.80
C GLY A 118 -10.48 5.09 -13.29
N ASP A 119 -9.89 5.96 -14.10
CA ASP A 119 -10.08 5.93 -15.55
C ASP A 119 -9.39 4.72 -16.21
N ALA A 120 -9.97 4.28 -17.34
CA ALA A 120 -9.42 3.23 -18.20
C ALA A 120 -9.12 1.89 -17.51
N GLY A 121 -9.85 1.55 -16.45
CA GLY A 121 -9.71 0.26 -15.75
C GLY A 121 -8.46 0.17 -14.86
N VAL A 122 -7.87 1.32 -14.50
CA VAL A 122 -6.81 1.42 -13.49
C VAL A 122 -7.45 1.68 -12.13
N TRP A 123 -7.06 0.91 -11.13
CA TRP A 123 -7.53 1.05 -9.76
C TRP A 123 -6.47 1.81 -8.94
N GLU A 124 -6.86 2.91 -8.32
CA GLU A 124 -5.98 3.76 -7.53
C GLU A 124 -5.97 3.30 -6.07
N ILE A 125 -4.77 3.21 -5.49
CA ILE A 125 -4.57 2.86 -4.09
C ILE A 125 -4.62 4.15 -3.26
N HIS A 126 -5.54 4.18 -2.29
CA HIS A 126 -5.73 5.34 -1.43
C HIS A 126 -5.15 5.09 -0.04
N TRP A 127 -4.39 6.07 0.43
CA TRP A 127 -3.74 6.07 1.73
C TRP A 127 -4.07 7.35 2.50
N GLY A 128 -4.54 7.18 3.72
CA GLY A 128 -4.76 8.23 4.69
C GLY A 128 -3.54 8.50 5.57
N SER A 129 -3.61 9.59 6.33
CA SER A 129 -2.57 10.07 7.23
C SER A 129 -2.97 10.14 8.69
#